data_AF-A0A399SRI8-F1
#
_entry.id   AF-A0A399SRI8-F1
#
_cell.length_a   1.000
_cell.length_b   1.000
_cell.length_c   1.000
_cell.angle_alpha   90.00
_cell.angle_beta   90.00
_cell.angle_gamma   90.00
#
_symmetry.space_group_name_H-M   'P 1'
#
loop_
_entity.id
_entity.type
_entity.pdbx_description
1 polymer ?
#
loop_
_entity_poly.entity_id
_entity_poly.type
_entity_poly.pdbx_seq_one_letter_code
_entity_poly.pdbx_strand_id
1 'polypeptide(L)'
;MKYLIVLASFTVTLSFSSCNNTAKRSEEVASYTYEEEKVEMNNQLKAAIPAWVKEGTICYGLVVQIDQEKNPVKGRPVKSKVVQIGKDAVKMKALETVSLVEFESCSKMGISKGEIWDEKEGDLYLSKEEAIEALKKMKIYKLAEGTTAN
;
A
#
# COMPACT_ATOMS: atom_id res chain seq x y z
N MET A 1 55.33 57.21 8.71
CA MET A 1 54.78 56.90 7.36
C MET A 1 54.58 55.40 7.32
N LYS A 2 53.33 54.90 7.46
CA LYS A 2 52.46 54.37 6.38
C LYS A 2 53.23 53.34 5.52
N TYR A 3 52.86 52.07 5.30
CA TYR A 3 51.59 51.38 5.08
C TYR A 3 51.84 49.88 5.36
N LEU A 4 51.02 49.15 6.15
CA LEU A 4 49.96 48.23 5.68
C LEU A 4 50.27 47.49 4.37
N ILE A 5 50.45 46.17 4.42
CA ILE A 5 49.83 45.16 3.53
C ILE A 5 50.03 43.75 4.13
N VAL A 6 48.90 43.06 4.21
CA VAL A 6 48.63 41.71 4.71
C VAL A 6 48.98 40.66 3.66
N LEU A 7 49.48 39.49 4.06
CA LEU A 7 49.24 38.15 3.45
C LEU A 7 50.23 37.16 4.08
N ALA A 8 49.92 35.94 4.48
CA ALA A 8 48.70 35.23 4.85
C ALA A 8 49.25 33.96 5.53
N SER A 9 48.86 33.72 6.77
CA SER A 9 49.34 32.61 7.61
C SER A 9 48.72 31.28 7.18
N PHE A 10 49.54 30.27 6.95
CA PHE A 10 49.12 28.86 6.95
C PHE A 10 49.92 28.12 8.03
N THR A 11 49.58 28.38 9.30
CA THR A 11 50.12 27.62 10.44
C THR A 11 49.14 26.53 10.84
N VAL A 12 49.50 25.30 10.46
CA VAL A 12 48.90 24.06 10.97
C VAL A 12 49.29 23.93 12.44
N THR A 13 48.35 24.18 13.35
CA THR A 13 48.51 23.87 14.77
C THR A 13 47.73 22.60 15.11
N LEU A 14 48.45 21.48 15.14
CA LEU A 14 48.06 20.30 15.89
C LEU A 14 48.33 20.58 17.38
N SER A 15 47.26 20.73 18.16
CA SER A 15 47.32 20.75 19.61
C SER A 15 46.49 19.60 20.14
N PHE A 16 47.17 18.50 20.49
CA PHE A 16 46.62 17.50 21.40
C PHE A 16 46.67 18.07 22.81
N SER A 17 45.50 18.25 23.43
CA SER A 17 45.40 18.45 24.88
C SER A 17 44.32 17.54 25.41
N SER A 18 44.78 16.57 26.19
CA SER A 18 44.00 15.66 27.00
C SER A 18 43.07 16.44 27.94
N CYS A 19 41.77 16.15 27.89
CA CYS A 19 40.83 16.42 28.97
C CYS A 19 40.24 15.10 29.45
N ASN A 20 40.83 14.54 30.51
CA ASN A 20 40.12 13.68 31.44
C ASN A 20 39.07 14.53 32.16
N ASN A 21 37.79 14.35 31.84
CA ASN A 21 36.70 14.74 32.72
C ASN A 21 35.60 13.67 32.67
N THR A 22 35.57 12.88 33.74
CA THR A 22 34.54 11.93 34.10
C THR A 22 33.26 12.68 34.44
N ALA A 23 32.23 12.63 33.59
CA ALA A 23 30.83 12.78 34.03
C ALA A 23 29.87 12.47 32.87
N LYS A 24 29.17 11.34 32.99
CA LYS A 24 27.80 11.12 32.49
C LYS A 24 27.54 11.55 31.04
N ARG A 25 27.98 10.74 30.07
CA ARG A 25 27.19 10.60 28.84
C ARG A 25 26.11 9.58 29.13
N SER A 26 24.96 10.08 29.58
CA SER A 26 23.73 9.32 29.64
C SER A 26 23.51 8.68 28.28
N GLU A 27 23.29 7.37 28.27
CA GLU A 27 22.50 6.73 27.22
C GLU A 27 21.22 7.56 27.08
N GLU A 28 21.14 8.34 26.02
CA GLU A 28 19.87 8.80 25.50
C GLU A 28 19.79 8.28 24.08
N VAL A 29 19.77 6.95 23.97
CA VAL A 29 19.03 6.33 22.89
C VAL A 29 17.58 6.66 23.22
N ALA A 30 17.08 7.75 22.64
CA ALA A 30 15.65 8.04 22.63
C ALA A 30 14.96 6.81 22.03
N SER A 31 14.50 5.92 22.89
CA SER A 31 13.58 4.86 22.55
C SER A 31 12.30 5.60 22.17
N TYR A 32 12.13 5.82 20.87
CA TYR A 32 10.83 6.18 20.33
C TYR A 32 9.97 4.95 20.53
N THR A 33 9.34 4.84 21.71
CA THR A 33 8.18 3.98 21.91
C THR A 33 7.09 4.52 21.00
N TYR A 34 7.05 3.99 19.78
CA TYR A 34 5.91 4.17 18.90
C TYR A 34 4.75 3.43 19.54
N GLU A 35 3.91 4.17 20.24
CA GLU A 35 2.59 3.66 20.64
C GLU A 35 1.76 3.57 19.36
N GLU A 36 1.59 2.35 18.84
CA GLU A 36 0.66 2.08 17.75
C GLU A 36 -0.74 2.55 18.18
N GLU A 37 -1.18 3.69 17.64
CA GLU A 37 -2.56 4.12 17.75
C GLU A 37 -3.42 3.08 17.04
N LYS A 38 -4.08 2.22 17.83
CA LYS A 38 -5.00 1.21 17.31
C LYS A 38 -6.21 1.94 16.75
N VAL A 39 -6.18 2.20 15.44
CA VAL A 39 -7.32 2.74 14.72
C VAL A 39 -8.40 1.66 14.69
N GLU A 40 -9.42 1.82 15.53
CA GLU A 40 -10.58 0.93 15.51
C GLU A 40 -11.51 1.26 14.33
N MET A 41 -11.99 0.21 13.66
CA MET A 41 -13.01 0.33 12.61
C MET A 41 -14.29 0.93 13.17
N ASN A 42 -14.94 1.79 12.40
CA ASN A 42 -16.28 2.25 12.72
C ASN A 42 -17.29 1.09 12.63
N ASN A 43 -18.46 1.25 13.25
CA ASN A 43 -19.47 0.19 13.32
C ASN A 43 -19.99 -0.27 11.94
N GLN A 44 -20.03 0.64 10.96
CA GLN A 44 -20.50 0.34 9.61
C GLN A 44 -19.51 -0.57 8.87
N LEU A 45 -18.22 -0.20 8.89
CA LEU A 45 -17.15 -0.98 8.29
C LEU A 45 -17.00 -2.33 9.00
N LYS A 46 -17.08 -2.36 10.33
CA LYS A 46 -17.01 -3.61 11.11
C LYS A 46 -18.16 -4.58 10.78
N ALA A 47 -19.31 -4.07 10.36
CA ALA A 47 -20.44 -4.90 9.92
C ALA A 47 -20.28 -5.42 8.49
N ALA A 48 -19.60 -4.67 7.61
CA ALA A 48 -19.36 -5.05 6.22
C ALA A 48 -18.15 -5.98 6.05
N ILE A 49 -17.08 -5.73 6.80
CA ILE A 49 -15.82 -6.46 6.67
C ILE A 49 -15.87 -7.79 7.45
N PRO A 50 -15.60 -8.93 6.82
CA PRO A 50 -15.56 -10.22 7.51
C PRO A 50 -14.52 -10.28 8.63
N ALA A 51 -14.85 -10.97 9.73
CA ALA A 51 -13.97 -11.06 10.92
C ALA A 51 -12.61 -11.73 10.69
N TRP A 52 -12.44 -12.46 9.58
CA TRP A 52 -11.16 -13.08 9.21
C TRP A 52 -10.17 -12.07 8.60
N VAL A 53 -10.64 -10.89 8.19
CA VAL A 53 -9.81 -9.85 7.57
C VAL A 53 -8.91 -9.22 8.63
N LYS A 54 -7.59 -9.30 8.38
CA LYS A 54 -6.53 -8.75 9.22
C LYS A 54 -5.47 -8.14 8.32
N GLU A 55 -4.71 -7.18 8.84
CA GLU A 55 -3.52 -6.70 8.13
C GLU A 55 -2.58 -7.85 7.80
N GLY A 56 -2.05 -7.84 6.58
CA GLY A 56 -1.20 -8.92 6.09
C GLY A 56 -1.94 -10.03 5.35
N THR A 57 -3.26 -10.18 5.53
CA THR A 57 -4.03 -11.28 4.92
C THR A 57 -4.02 -11.18 3.40
N ILE A 58 -3.76 -12.31 2.73
CA ILE A 58 -3.90 -12.45 1.28
C ILE A 58 -5.32 -12.94 1.00
N CYS A 59 -6.01 -12.27 0.09
CA CYS A 59 -7.38 -12.56 -0.31
C CYS A 59 -7.60 -12.10 -1.76
N TYR A 60 -8.84 -12.18 -2.22
CA TYR A 60 -9.25 -11.75 -3.55
C TYR A 60 -10.26 -10.61 -3.45
N GLY A 61 -10.07 -9.59 -4.27
CA GLY A 61 -11.06 -8.55 -4.55
C GLY A 61 -11.61 -8.67 -5.97
N LEU A 62 -12.48 -7.75 -6.35
CA LEU A 62 -13.08 -7.71 -7.69
C LEU A 62 -12.64 -6.45 -8.43
N VAL A 63 -12.25 -6.60 -9.68
CA VAL A 63 -12.11 -5.48 -10.62
C VAL A 63 -13.34 -5.50 -11.51
N VAL A 64 -14.14 -4.45 -11.45
CA VAL A 64 -15.41 -4.36 -12.19
C VAL A 64 -15.39 -3.15 -13.13
N GLN A 65 -15.74 -3.39 -14.39
CA GLN A 65 -16.02 -2.35 -15.37
C GLN A 65 -17.46 -1.89 -15.18
N ILE A 66 -17.60 -0.57 -15.00
CA ILE A 66 -18.88 0.12 -14.92
C ILE A 66 -19.09 0.89 -16.22
N ASP A 67 -20.29 0.81 -16.80
CA ASP A 67 -20.65 1.57 -17.99
C ASP A 67 -21.08 3.01 -17.68
N GLN A 68 -21.49 3.77 -18.70
CA GLN A 68 -21.94 5.16 -18.54
C GLN A 68 -23.23 5.29 -17.71
N GLU A 69 -24.04 4.24 -17.66
CA GLU A 69 -25.28 4.17 -16.89
C GLU A 69 -25.07 3.68 -15.46
N LYS A 70 -23.81 3.49 -15.06
CA LYS A 70 -23.38 2.96 -13.75
C LYS A 70 -23.71 1.48 -13.53
N ASN A 71 -23.93 0.72 -14.60
CA ASN A 71 -24.16 -0.71 -14.50
C ASN A 71 -22.84 -1.48 -14.59
N PRO A 72 -22.66 -2.54 -13.78
CA PRO A 72 -21.53 -3.43 -13.92
C PRO A 72 -21.69 -4.30 -15.17
N VAL A 73 -20.70 -4.27 -16.05
CA VAL A 73 -20.76 -4.98 -17.35
C VAL A 73 -19.76 -6.14 -17.45
N LYS A 74 -18.59 -6.01 -16.81
CA LYS A 74 -17.54 -7.04 -16.82
C LYS A 74 -16.80 -7.03 -15.51
N GLY A 75 -16.33 -8.17 -15.04
CA GLY A 75 -15.42 -8.21 -13.91
C GLY A 75 -14.50 -9.42 -13.89
N ARG A 76 -13.41 -9.28 -13.14
CA ARG A 76 -12.40 -10.32 -12.91
C ARG A 76 -11.94 -10.30 -11.45
N PRO A 77 -11.63 -11.47 -10.87
CA PRO A 77 -11.02 -11.51 -9.55
C PRO A 77 -9.60 -10.94 -9.64
N VAL A 78 -9.15 -10.30 -8.57
CA VAL A 78 -7.76 -9.85 -8.40
C VAL A 78 -7.20 -10.37 -7.08
N LYS A 79 -6.06 -11.07 -7.15
CA LYS A 79 -5.31 -11.44 -5.95
C LYS A 79 -4.75 -10.20 -5.27
N SER A 80 -4.97 -10.09 -3.97
CA SER A 80 -4.72 -8.88 -3.20
C SER A 80 -4.24 -9.17 -1.79
N LYS A 81 -3.75 -8.12 -1.11
CA LYS A 81 -3.32 -8.17 0.29
C LYS A 81 -3.91 -7.00 1.06
N VAL A 82 -4.39 -7.27 2.27
CA VAL A 82 -4.77 -6.24 3.24
C VAL A 82 -3.48 -5.55 3.73
N VAL A 83 -3.36 -4.25 3.45
CA VAL A 83 -2.18 -3.46 3.82
C VAL A 83 -2.40 -2.76 5.15
N GLN A 84 -3.58 -2.20 5.35
CA GLN A 84 -3.92 -1.43 6.54
C GLN A 84 -5.42 -1.51 6.78
N ILE A 85 -5.82 -1.59 8.05
CA ILE A 85 -7.22 -1.45 8.45
C ILE A 85 -7.39 -0.07 9.08
N GLY A 86 -8.11 0.81 8.38
CA GLY A 86 -8.45 2.14 8.87
C GLY A 86 -9.83 2.18 9.54
N LYS A 87 -10.19 3.37 10.02
CA LYS A 87 -11.51 3.62 10.64
C LYS A 87 -12.67 3.43 9.66
N ASP A 88 -12.49 3.91 8.42
CA ASP A 88 -13.57 4.04 7.44
C ASP A 88 -13.36 3.21 6.17
N ALA A 89 -12.20 2.55 6.02
CA ALA A 89 -11.90 1.65 4.91
C ALA A 89 -10.77 0.68 5.26
N VAL A 90 -10.72 -0.44 4.53
CA VAL A 90 -9.60 -1.37 4.50
C VAL A 90 -8.76 -1.08 3.26
N LYS A 91 -7.47 -0.76 3.44
CA LYS A 91 -6.55 -0.55 2.32
C LYS A 91 -6.10 -1.89 1.75
N MET A 92 -6.39 -2.09 0.48
CA MET A 92 -6.06 -3.30 -0.27
C MET A 92 -4.98 -3.00 -1.28
N LYS A 93 -4.06 -3.94 -1.51
CA LYS A 93 -3.01 -3.84 -2.54
C LYS A 93 -3.08 -5.00 -3.51
N ALA A 94 -3.06 -4.70 -4.81
CA ALA A 94 -3.03 -5.71 -5.85
C ALA A 94 -1.68 -6.46 -5.85
N LEU A 95 -1.74 -7.79 -5.88
CA LEU A 95 -0.55 -8.65 -5.97
C LEU A 95 -0.27 -9.11 -7.41
N GLU A 96 -1.21 -8.88 -8.32
CA GLU A 96 -1.14 -9.18 -9.74
C GLU A 96 -1.72 -8.03 -10.56
N THR A 97 -1.43 -8.01 -11.86
CA THR A 97 -2.04 -7.07 -12.81
C THR A 97 -3.24 -7.75 -13.46
N VAL A 98 -4.40 -7.11 -13.42
CA VAL A 98 -5.64 -7.58 -14.05
C VAL A 98 -6.13 -6.53 -15.02
N SER A 99 -6.21 -6.89 -16.31
CA SER A 99 -6.87 -6.08 -17.34
C SER A 99 -8.27 -6.61 -17.62
N LEU A 100 -9.22 -5.71 -17.84
CA LEU A 100 -10.58 -6.01 -18.32
C LEU A 100 -10.73 -5.85 -19.85
N VAL A 101 -9.71 -5.32 -20.53
CA VAL A 101 -9.69 -5.11 -21.99
C VAL A 101 -8.76 -6.13 -22.65
N GLU A 102 -9.19 -6.62 -23.82
CA GLU A 102 -8.46 -7.61 -24.63
C GLU A 102 -7.42 -6.96 -25.56
N PHE A 103 -7.45 -5.64 -25.75
CA PHE A 103 -6.54 -4.86 -26.62
C PHE A 103 -5.94 -3.67 -25.89
N GLU A 104 -4.75 -3.24 -26.32
CA GLU A 104 -4.03 -2.03 -25.86
C GLU A 104 -4.80 -0.75 -26.23
N SER A 105 -5.95 -0.52 -25.62
CA SER A 105 -6.49 0.83 -25.55
C SER A 105 -5.70 1.59 -24.50
N CYS A 106 -5.25 2.81 -24.84
CA CYS A 106 -4.49 3.70 -23.95
C CYS A 106 -5.24 4.05 -22.62
N SER A 107 -6.52 3.69 -22.53
CA SER A 107 -7.31 3.67 -21.30
C SER A 107 -6.99 2.44 -20.44
N LYS A 108 -6.28 2.64 -19.32
CA LYS A 108 -6.11 1.64 -18.27
C LYS A 108 -7.49 1.24 -17.69
N MET A 109 -8.07 0.16 -18.21
CA MET A 109 -9.27 -0.47 -17.66
C MET A 109 -8.85 -1.76 -16.95
N GLY A 110 -8.45 -1.61 -15.69
CA GLY A 110 -7.90 -2.69 -14.89
C GLY A 110 -7.23 -2.18 -13.62
N ILE A 111 -6.53 -3.07 -12.92
CA ILE A 111 -5.68 -2.75 -11.78
C ILE A 111 -4.27 -3.29 -12.03
N SER A 112 -3.27 -2.47 -11.79
CA SER A 112 -1.87 -2.87 -11.92
C SER A 112 -1.36 -3.49 -10.63
N LYS A 113 -0.42 -4.44 -10.73
CA LYS A 113 0.28 -4.96 -9.55
C LYS A 113 0.86 -3.81 -8.72
N GLY A 114 0.54 -3.81 -7.44
CA GLY A 114 0.99 -2.83 -6.46
C GLY A 114 0.09 -1.62 -6.28
N GLU A 115 -0.92 -1.41 -7.14
CA GLU A 115 -1.94 -0.39 -6.92
C GLU A 115 -2.74 -0.67 -5.66
N ILE A 116 -3.19 0.40 -5.00
CA ILE A 116 -3.89 0.38 -3.72
C ILE A 116 -5.27 0.99 -3.88
N TRP A 117 -6.28 0.38 -3.25
CA TRP A 117 -7.63 0.93 -3.16
C TRP A 117 -8.19 0.81 -1.74
N ASP A 118 -9.25 1.58 -1.47
CA ASP A 118 -9.98 1.59 -0.20
C ASP A 118 -11.24 0.72 -0.34
N GLU A 119 -11.26 -0.42 0.33
CA GLU A 119 -12.40 -1.34 0.40
C GLU A 119 -13.33 -0.95 1.57
N LYS A 120 -14.64 -0.90 1.31
CA LYS A 120 -15.66 -0.43 2.25
C LYS A 120 -16.91 -1.31 2.31
N GLU A 121 -17.17 -2.06 1.25
CA GLU A 121 -18.40 -2.81 1.03
C GLU A 121 -18.27 -4.28 1.47
N GLY A 122 -17.04 -4.75 1.65
CA GLY A 122 -16.76 -6.11 2.13
C GLY A 122 -16.63 -7.15 1.02
N ASP A 123 -16.36 -6.71 -0.22
CA ASP A 123 -16.11 -7.58 -1.37
C ASP A 123 -14.72 -8.26 -1.32
N LEU A 124 -14.52 -9.03 -0.25
CA LEU A 124 -13.28 -9.75 0.06
C LEU A 124 -13.56 -11.25 0.11
N TYR A 125 -12.77 -12.01 -0.64
CA TYR A 125 -12.96 -13.46 -0.81
C TYR A 125 -11.69 -14.22 -0.43
N LEU A 126 -11.81 -15.37 0.25
CA LEU A 126 -10.65 -16.16 0.68
C LEU A 126 -10.00 -16.89 -0.50
N SER A 127 -10.82 -17.32 -1.46
CA SER A 127 -10.40 -18.05 -2.65
C SER A 127 -10.73 -17.30 -3.94
N LYS A 128 -10.05 -17.69 -5.02
CA LYS A 128 -10.33 -17.16 -6.36
C LYS A 128 -11.70 -17.63 -6.83
N GLU A 129 -12.07 -18.85 -6.47
CA GLU A 129 -13.31 -19.52 -6.84
C GLU A 129 -14.51 -18.77 -6.25
N GLU A 130 -14.47 -18.39 -4.98
CA GLU A 130 -15.51 -17.57 -4.33
C GLU A 130 -15.67 -16.22 -5.02
N ALA A 131 -14.57 -15.54 -5.36
CA ALA A 131 -14.62 -14.29 -6.10
C ALA A 131 -15.23 -14.46 -7.50
N ILE A 132 -14.92 -15.57 -8.18
CA ILE A 132 -15.54 -15.92 -9.46
C ILE A 132 -17.03 -16.19 -9.30
N GLU A 133 -17.44 -16.90 -8.24
CA GLU A 133 -18.86 -17.16 -7.96
C GLU A 133 -19.63 -15.87 -7.71
N ALA A 134 -19.06 -14.91 -6.99
CA ALA A 134 -19.65 -13.58 -6.81
C ALA A 134 -19.87 -12.87 -8.15
N LEU A 135 -18.86 -12.84 -9.02
CA LEU A 135 -18.96 -12.26 -10.36
C LEU A 135 -19.98 -12.99 -11.25
N LYS A 136 -20.10 -14.32 -11.12
CA LYS A 136 -21.10 -15.13 -11.84
C LYS A 136 -22.51 -14.83 -11.36
N LYS A 137 -22.73 -14.66 -10.05
CA LYS A 137 -24.02 -14.23 -9.49
C LYS A 137 -24.45 -12.87 -10.04
N MET A 138 -23.48 -11.97 -10.24
CA MET A 138 -23.69 -10.67 -10.88
C MET A 138 -23.82 -10.75 -12.41
N LYS A 139 -23.60 -11.92 -13.04
CA LYS A 139 -23.60 -12.14 -14.50
C LYS A 139 -22.56 -11.32 -15.28
N ILE A 140 -21.46 -10.95 -14.64
CA ILE A 140 -20.39 -10.12 -15.23
C ILE A 140 -19.04 -10.85 -15.36
N TYR A 141 -18.97 -12.12 -14.94
CA TYR A 141 -17.74 -12.90 -15.06
C TYR A 141 -17.43 -13.21 -16.53
N LYS A 142 -16.26 -12.75 -17.01
CA LYS A 142 -15.74 -13.11 -18.34
C LYS A 142 -14.45 -13.90 -18.21
N LEU A 143 -14.45 -15.14 -18.71
CA LEU A 143 -13.23 -15.94 -18.85
C LEU A 143 -12.24 -15.17 -19.72
N ALA A 144 -10.96 -15.17 -19.34
CA ALA A 144 -9.91 -14.85 -20.28
C ALA A 144 -9.87 -16.00 -21.30
N GLU A 145 -10.51 -15.83 -22.45
CA GLU A 145 -10.21 -16.69 -23.60
C GLU A 145 -8.80 -16.32 -24.07
N GLY A 146 -7.82 -17.05 -23.55
CA GLY A 146 -6.41 -16.71 -23.73
C GLY A 146 -5.45 -17.70 -23.07
N THR A 147 -5.83 -18.97 -23.00
CA THR A 147 -4.87 -20.07 -22.87
C THR A 147 -5.25 -21.15 -23.88
N THR A 148 -5.07 -20.85 -25.17
CA THR A 148 -4.81 -21.91 -26.14
C THR A 148 -3.46 -22.51 -25.76
N ALA A 149 -3.49 -23.64 -25.06
CA ALA A 149 -2.35 -24.55 -25.04
C ALA A 149 -2.14 -25.03 -26.48
N ASN A 150 -1.04 -24.58 -27.09
CA ASN A 150 -0.46 -25.26 -28.25
C ASN A 150 0.14 -26.59 -27.81
#